data_AF-A0A962BN73-F1
#
_entry.id   AF-A0A962BN73-F1
#
_cell.length_a   1.000
_cell.length_b   1.000
_cell.length_c   1.000
_cell.angle_alpha   90.00
_cell.angle_beta   90.00
_cell.angle_gamma   90.00
#
_symmetry.space_group_name_H-M   'P 1'
#
loop_
_entity.id
_entity.type
_entity.pdbx_description
1 polymer ?
#
loop_
_entity_poly.entity_id
_entity_poly.type
_entity_poly.pdbx_seq_one_letter_code
_entity_poly.pdbx_strand_id
1 'polypeptide(L)'
;INLFATSLKDNGRAALVMANSASDARHSEADIRRQLIEQNLIYGMLTLPSNLFYTVTLPATLWFFDKGKAARGLDERILFIDARNVFTQIDRAHREFSDAQLQNLATISRLYCGQRERFVALIGDYFADGMQRLATNAEAAPAVTDQVAALIDDADCARAADALRAQWNACATLQDAWRAYRKAGKVSDADIDAHNARQRRLAEPFAAFFTELHDKQKALDKAIRGWERAEAEKHDGRRRPDRDMKALKTALDTLHADMRDAEQCFAHIEWLQSRFPEARYEDVVGLCKAATRAEIKEQDWSLNPGRYVGVVIEEDGKTEEEFLNDLAELQAALDNLTKEANELTSTIAGNTRALID
;
A
#
# COMPACT_ATOMS: atom_id res chain seq x y z
N ILE A 1 -0.38 31.18 -2.88
CA ILE A 1 0.98 30.60 -2.94
C ILE A 1 2.07 31.67 -2.78
N ASN A 2 2.08 32.74 -3.59
CA ASN A 2 3.14 33.75 -3.58
C ASN A 2 3.43 34.38 -2.19
N LEU A 3 2.37 34.76 -1.44
CA LEU A 3 2.50 35.30 -0.08
C LEU A 3 3.28 34.39 0.87
N PHE A 4 3.11 33.07 0.79
CA PHE A 4 3.82 32.13 1.66
C PHE A 4 5.28 31.96 1.24
N ALA A 5 5.54 31.91 -0.07
CA ALA A 5 6.90 31.82 -0.61
C ALA A 5 7.76 33.03 -0.19
N THR A 6 7.15 34.23 -0.15
CA THR A 6 7.85 35.46 0.26
C THR A 6 7.99 35.59 1.77
N SER A 7 7.07 35.06 2.58
CA SER A 7 7.15 35.07 4.05
C SER A 7 8.21 34.13 4.66
N LEU A 8 8.71 33.15 3.90
CA LEU A 8 9.75 32.23 4.37
C LEU A 8 11.09 32.94 4.60
N LYS A 9 11.71 32.72 5.76
CA LYS A 9 13.12 33.08 6.03
C LYS A 9 14.07 32.36 5.06
N ASP A 10 15.31 32.84 4.93
CA ASP A 10 16.29 32.30 3.96
C ASP A 10 16.62 30.81 4.15
N ASN A 11 16.49 30.28 5.36
CA ASN A 11 16.64 28.85 5.66
C ASN A 11 15.30 28.16 6.02
N GLY A 12 14.19 28.86 5.77
CA GLY A 12 12.85 28.40 6.10
C GLY A 12 12.40 27.23 5.22
N ARG A 13 11.57 26.37 5.81
CA ARG A 13 10.83 25.32 5.11
C ARG A 13 9.34 25.46 5.42
N ALA A 14 8.50 25.09 4.46
CA ALA A 14 7.06 25.02 4.64
C ALA A 14 6.48 23.87 3.83
N ALA A 15 5.33 23.37 4.25
CA ALA A 15 4.49 22.48 3.48
C ALA A 15 3.08 23.07 3.39
N LEU A 16 2.45 22.96 2.22
CA LEU A 16 1.09 23.44 1.99
C LEU A 16 0.25 22.34 1.39
N VAL A 17 -0.99 22.20 1.86
CA VAL A 17 -2.02 21.37 1.23
C VAL A 17 -2.76 22.24 0.22
N MET A 18 -2.80 21.81 -1.04
CA MET A 18 -3.48 22.52 -2.12
C MET A 18 -4.36 21.55 -2.91
N ALA A 19 -5.43 22.04 -3.53
CA ALA A 19 -6.17 21.24 -4.51
C ALA A 19 -5.26 20.86 -5.69
N ASN A 20 -5.43 19.65 -6.25
CA ASN A 20 -4.62 19.18 -7.38
C ASN A 20 -4.63 20.14 -8.59
N SER A 21 -5.73 20.85 -8.81
CA SER A 21 -5.85 21.83 -9.90
C SER A 21 -4.79 22.93 -9.82
N ALA A 22 -4.34 23.33 -8.63
CA ALA A 22 -3.34 24.38 -8.46
C ALA A 22 -1.97 24.01 -9.08
N SER A 23 -1.65 22.71 -9.18
CA SER A 23 -0.42 22.24 -9.82
C SER A 23 -0.46 22.26 -11.34
N ASP A 24 -1.63 22.37 -11.96
CA ASP A 24 -1.82 22.34 -13.43
C ASP A 24 -2.50 23.59 -13.99
N ALA A 25 -2.97 24.51 -13.15
CA ALA A 25 -3.73 25.68 -13.57
C ALA A 25 -2.99 26.55 -14.59
N ARG A 26 -3.71 27.12 -15.56
CA ARG A 26 -3.15 27.91 -16.66
C ARG A 26 -3.09 29.41 -16.33
N HIS A 27 -2.64 30.21 -17.30
CA HIS A 27 -2.57 31.67 -17.23
C HIS A 27 -1.66 32.17 -16.10
N SER A 28 -2.12 33.13 -15.29
CA SER A 28 -1.34 33.77 -14.24
C SER A 28 -0.80 32.79 -13.19
N GLU A 29 -1.48 31.67 -12.94
CA GLU A 29 -0.98 30.63 -12.03
C GLU A 29 0.23 29.88 -12.61
N ALA A 30 0.28 29.68 -13.93
CA ALA A 30 1.44 29.08 -14.59
C ALA A 30 2.66 29.99 -14.48
N ASP A 31 2.50 31.29 -14.64
CA ASP A 31 3.58 32.27 -14.46
C ASP A 31 4.11 32.28 -13.02
N ILE A 32 3.22 32.20 -12.02
CA ILE A 32 3.62 32.09 -10.62
C ILE A 32 4.42 30.80 -10.38
N ARG A 33 3.94 29.65 -10.86
CA ARG A 33 4.68 28.38 -10.71
C ARG A 33 6.05 28.46 -11.35
N ARG A 34 6.13 28.96 -12.58
CA ARG A 34 7.38 29.17 -13.30
C ARG A 34 8.37 29.98 -12.46
N GLN A 35 7.95 31.11 -11.91
CA GLN A 35 8.83 31.94 -11.05
C GLN A 35 9.33 31.18 -9.82
N LEU A 36 8.45 30.42 -9.14
CA LEU A 36 8.84 29.63 -7.97
C LEU A 36 9.88 28.55 -8.30
N ILE A 37 9.77 27.93 -9.48
CA ILE A 37 10.70 26.91 -9.98
C ILE A 37 12.03 27.54 -10.40
N GLU A 38 11.98 28.65 -11.14
CA GLU A 38 13.17 29.39 -11.58
C GLU A 38 13.97 29.93 -10.39
N GLN A 39 13.30 30.34 -9.31
CA GLN A 39 13.90 30.75 -8.03
C GLN A 39 14.33 29.57 -7.14
N ASN A 40 14.16 28.32 -7.59
CA ASN A 40 14.53 27.11 -6.87
C ASN A 40 13.89 26.98 -5.47
N LEU A 41 12.65 27.45 -5.31
CA LEU A 41 11.98 27.47 -4.00
C LEU A 41 11.24 26.17 -3.66
N ILE A 42 10.78 25.45 -4.69
CA ILE A 42 10.05 24.18 -4.54
C ILE A 42 11.04 23.05 -4.31
N TYR A 43 10.91 22.35 -3.19
CA TYR A 43 11.68 21.13 -2.90
C TYR A 43 11.04 19.92 -3.57
N GLY A 44 9.73 19.76 -3.42
CA GLY A 44 9.04 18.59 -3.90
C GLY A 44 7.53 18.72 -3.85
N MET A 45 6.88 17.81 -4.55
CA MET A 45 5.44 17.74 -4.76
C MET A 45 4.98 16.33 -4.43
N LEU A 46 3.91 16.18 -3.64
CA LEU A 46 3.33 14.88 -3.31
C LEU A 46 1.83 14.87 -3.55
N THR A 47 1.34 14.05 -4.48
CA THR A 47 -0.10 13.87 -4.69
C THR A 47 -0.65 12.86 -3.70
N LEU A 48 -1.70 13.22 -2.97
CA LEU A 48 -2.35 12.36 -2.00
C LEU A 48 -3.39 11.44 -2.65
N PRO A 49 -3.74 10.30 -2.00
CA PRO A 49 -4.93 9.53 -2.34
C PRO A 49 -6.19 10.39 -2.37
N SER A 50 -7.14 10.01 -3.24
CA SER A 50 -8.52 10.51 -3.13
C SER A 50 -9.14 10.05 -1.80
N ASN A 51 -10.18 10.75 -1.35
CA ASN A 51 -10.93 10.43 -0.13
C ASN A 51 -10.09 10.36 1.17
N LEU A 52 -8.95 11.07 1.22
CA LEU A 52 -8.19 11.26 2.46
C LEU A 52 -8.84 12.32 3.38
N PHE A 53 -9.62 13.24 2.81
CA PHE A 53 -10.35 14.26 3.56
C PHE A 53 -11.81 13.85 3.74
N TYR A 54 -12.30 13.88 4.98
CA TYR A 54 -13.68 13.49 5.30
C TYR A 54 -14.77 14.34 4.61
N THR A 55 -14.45 15.58 4.25
CA THR A 55 -15.41 16.53 3.67
C THR A 55 -15.21 16.81 2.19
N VAL A 56 -14.14 16.31 1.58
CA VAL A 56 -13.79 16.57 0.18
C VAL A 56 -13.26 15.30 -0.48
N THR A 57 -13.91 14.86 -1.55
CA THR A 57 -13.55 13.65 -2.29
C THR A 57 -12.34 13.85 -3.23
N LEU A 58 -12.13 15.09 -3.68
CA LEU A 58 -11.05 15.43 -4.60
C LEU A 58 -9.68 15.23 -3.93
N PRO A 59 -8.71 14.60 -4.62
CA PRO A 59 -7.35 14.49 -4.12
C PRO A 59 -6.70 15.88 -3.98
N ALA A 60 -5.77 15.97 -3.03
CA ALA A 60 -4.97 17.17 -2.79
C ALA A 60 -3.48 16.88 -3.03
N THR A 61 -2.72 17.93 -3.31
CA THR A 61 -1.27 17.89 -3.49
C THR A 61 -0.61 18.64 -2.34
N LEU A 62 0.40 18.01 -1.74
CA LEU A 62 1.32 18.67 -0.83
C LEU A 62 2.45 19.34 -1.59
N TRP A 63 2.67 20.62 -1.31
CA TRP A 63 3.76 21.41 -1.87
C TRP A 63 4.79 21.65 -0.78
N PHE A 64 6.03 21.21 -1.01
CA PHE A 64 7.13 21.41 -0.08
C PHE A 64 8.05 22.52 -0.58
N PHE A 65 8.31 23.51 0.28
CA PHE A 65 9.20 24.64 0.04
C PHE A 65 10.43 24.53 0.92
N ASP A 66 11.60 24.85 0.36
CA ASP A 66 12.86 24.80 1.09
C ASP A 66 13.87 25.82 0.53
N LYS A 67 13.93 27.01 1.14
CA LYS A 67 14.87 28.06 0.70
C LYS A 67 16.33 27.71 1.00
N GLY A 68 16.55 26.87 2.00
CA GLY A 68 17.89 26.46 2.44
C GLY A 68 18.42 25.21 1.74
N LYS A 69 17.76 24.68 0.69
CA LYS A 69 18.19 23.43 0.05
C LYS A 69 19.51 23.57 -0.72
N ALA A 70 19.67 24.66 -1.48
CA ALA A 70 20.91 24.94 -2.21
C ALA A 70 22.11 25.13 -1.28
N ALA A 71 21.92 25.86 -0.17
CA ALA A 71 22.97 26.07 0.84
C ALA A 71 23.42 24.77 1.53
N ARG A 72 22.59 23.72 1.52
CA ARG A 72 22.92 22.38 2.03
C ARG A 72 23.47 21.45 0.96
N GLY A 73 23.70 21.94 -0.26
CA GLY A 73 24.18 21.13 -1.38
C GLY A 73 23.16 20.10 -1.87
N LEU A 74 21.86 20.31 -1.59
CA LEU A 74 20.82 19.47 -2.16
C LEU A 74 20.64 19.76 -3.64
N ASP A 75 20.22 18.73 -4.36
CA ASP A 75 19.92 18.77 -5.78
C ASP A 75 18.87 19.85 -6.12
N GLU A 76 19.06 20.52 -7.26
CA GLU A 76 18.13 21.54 -7.76
C GLU A 76 16.87 20.93 -8.40
N ARG A 77 16.91 19.64 -8.74
CA ARG A 77 15.75 18.90 -9.22
C ARG A 77 14.61 18.95 -8.19
N ILE A 78 13.39 18.89 -8.69
CA ILE A 78 12.18 18.85 -7.88
C ILE A 78 11.77 17.38 -7.72
N LEU A 79 11.60 16.95 -6.47
CA LEU A 79 11.15 15.60 -6.15
C LEU A 79 9.63 15.49 -6.29
N PHE A 80 9.16 14.73 -7.26
CA PHE A 80 7.76 14.38 -7.45
C PHE A 80 7.47 13.02 -6.83
N ILE A 81 6.41 12.93 -6.02
CA ILE A 81 5.92 11.69 -5.42
C ILE A 81 4.43 11.56 -5.72
N ASP A 82 4.03 10.41 -6.23
CA ASP A 82 2.64 10.06 -6.46
C ASP A 82 2.21 8.99 -5.44
N ALA A 83 1.51 9.43 -4.40
CA ALA A 83 1.06 8.54 -3.33
C ALA A 83 -0.41 8.10 -3.55
N ARG A 84 -1.00 8.31 -4.73
CA ARG A 84 -2.44 8.02 -4.96
C ARG A 84 -2.83 6.57 -4.67
N ASN A 85 -1.91 5.64 -4.88
CA ASN A 85 -2.10 4.20 -4.68
C ASN A 85 -1.55 3.68 -3.35
N VAL A 86 -1.08 4.56 -2.46
CA VAL A 86 -0.59 4.19 -1.12
C VAL A 86 -1.62 4.62 -0.10
N PHE A 87 -2.41 3.69 0.43
CA PHE A 87 -3.39 4.00 1.47
C PHE A 87 -3.85 2.73 2.18
N THR A 88 -4.38 2.92 3.38
CA THR A 88 -5.24 1.95 4.07
C THR A 88 -6.69 2.41 3.91
N GLN A 89 -7.54 1.50 3.44
CA GLN A 89 -8.98 1.76 3.36
C GLN A 89 -9.61 1.52 4.74
N ILE A 90 -10.20 2.55 5.32
CA ILE A 90 -10.83 2.48 6.66
C ILE A 90 -12.29 2.05 6.54
N ASP A 91 -12.99 2.57 5.54
CA ASP A 91 -14.35 2.18 5.18
C ASP A 91 -14.59 2.28 3.67
N ARG A 92 -15.83 2.12 3.21
CA ARG A 92 -16.16 2.19 1.77
C ARG A 92 -15.79 3.53 1.11
N ALA A 93 -15.76 4.61 1.87
CA ALA A 93 -15.50 5.96 1.40
C ALA A 93 -14.08 6.43 1.73
N HIS A 94 -13.60 6.24 2.97
CA HIS A 94 -12.43 6.92 3.50
C HIS A 94 -11.14 6.10 3.42
N ARG A 95 -10.06 6.84 3.17
CA ARG A 95 -8.69 6.32 3.11
C ARG A 95 -7.82 7.10 4.08
N GLU A 96 -6.84 6.43 4.66
CA GLU A 96 -5.85 7.03 5.55
C GLU A 96 -4.46 6.46 5.26
N PHE A 97 -3.41 7.14 5.71
CA PHE A 97 -2.08 6.53 5.76
C PHE A 97 -1.90 5.82 7.09
N SER A 98 -1.44 4.57 7.06
CA SER A 98 -0.85 3.98 8.26
C SER A 98 0.48 4.65 8.59
N ASP A 99 0.94 4.54 9.85
CA ASP A 99 2.23 5.08 10.27
C ASP A 99 3.38 4.53 9.40
N ALA A 100 3.33 3.24 9.06
CA ALA A 100 4.32 2.60 8.19
C ALA A 100 4.26 3.16 6.75
N GLN A 101 3.06 3.37 6.19
CA GLN A 101 2.91 4.01 4.87
C GLN A 101 3.49 5.43 4.87
N LEU A 102 3.26 6.20 5.93
CA LEU A 102 3.85 7.53 6.11
C LEU A 102 5.39 7.46 6.16
N GLN A 103 5.96 6.53 6.93
CA GLN A 103 7.41 6.36 6.99
C GLN A 103 8.01 5.90 5.65
N ASN A 104 7.30 5.06 4.90
CA ASN A 104 7.71 4.62 3.57
C ASN A 104 7.79 5.80 2.60
N LEU A 105 6.75 6.63 2.54
CA LEU A 105 6.72 7.83 1.71
C LEU A 105 7.78 8.85 2.15
N ALA A 106 7.93 9.09 3.46
CA ALA A 106 8.95 9.98 3.99
C ALA A 106 10.37 9.50 3.67
N THR A 107 10.58 8.19 3.56
CA THR A 107 11.88 7.59 3.26
C THR A 107 12.34 7.86 1.83
N ILE A 108 11.43 8.05 0.88
CA ILE A 108 11.78 8.48 -0.49
C ILE A 108 12.55 9.81 -0.45
N SER A 109 12.04 10.78 0.32
CA SER A 109 12.68 12.09 0.53
C SER A 109 14.02 11.98 1.29
N ARG A 110 14.12 11.06 2.26
CA ARG A 110 15.38 10.79 2.99
C ARG A 110 16.45 10.23 2.06
N LEU A 111 16.10 9.23 1.25
CA LEU A 111 16.97 8.67 0.23
C LEU A 111 17.41 9.73 -0.79
N TYR A 112 16.48 10.58 -1.24
CA TYR A 112 16.79 11.68 -2.16
C TYR A 112 17.81 12.65 -1.57
N CYS A 113 17.76 12.89 -0.26
CA CYS A 113 18.75 13.67 0.48
C CYS A 113 20.04 12.89 0.82
N GLY A 114 20.21 11.66 0.33
CA GLY A 114 21.39 10.83 0.63
C GLY A 114 21.41 10.18 2.03
N GLN A 115 20.31 10.24 2.79
CA GLN A 115 20.21 9.66 4.14
C GLN A 115 19.93 8.14 4.07
N ARG A 116 20.87 7.39 3.51
CA ARG A 116 20.78 5.94 3.27
C ARG A 116 20.71 5.13 4.57
N GLU A 117 21.38 5.60 5.61
CA GLU A 117 21.38 5.02 6.95
C GLU A 117 19.97 4.95 7.54
N ARG A 118 19.11 5.93 7.23
CA ARG A 118 17.72 5.96 7.73
C ARG A 118 16.82 4.97 7.01
N PHE A 119 17.09 4.66 5.74
CA PHE A 119 16.38 3.61 5.02
C PHE A 119 16.67 2.26 5.68
N VAL A 120 17.96 1.96 5.87
CA VAL A 120 18.39 0.70 6.50
C VAL A 120 17.88 0.58 7.93
N ALA A 121 17.89 1.68 8.70
CA ALA A 121 17.29 1.71 10.04
C ALA A 121 15.79 1.40 10.01
N LEU A 122 15.02 2.02 9.10
CA LEU A 122 13.58 1.77 8.98
C LEU A 122 13.26 0.31 8.64
N ILE A 123 14.03 -0.31 7.72
CA ILE A 123 13.90 -1.74 7.44
C ILE A 123 14.16 -2.58 8.69
N GLY A 124 15.18 -2.21 9.48
CA GLY A 124 15.49 -2.85 10.75
C GLY A 124 14.36 -2.74 11.77
N ASP A 125 13.71 -1.58 11.85
CA ASP A 125 12.55 -1.34 12.73
C ASP A 125 11.36 -2.23 12.31
N TYR A 126 11.06 -2.31 11.01
CA TYR A 126 10.01 -3.22 10.52
C TYR A 126 10.31 -4.69 10.78
N PHE A 127 11.57 -5.13 10.64
CA PHE A 127 11.94 -6.48 11.04
C PHE A 127 11.75 -6.70 12.53
N ALA A 128 12.12 -5.73 13.38
CA ALA A 128 11.95 -5.85 14.82
C ALA A 128 10.48 -6.00 15.22
N ASP A 129 9.62 -5.15 14.67
CA ASP A 129 8.17 -5.17 14.93
C ASP A 129 7.52 -6.46 14.39
N GLY A 130 7.82 -6.83 13.14
CA GLY A 130 7.29 -8.05 12.51
C GLY A 130 7.72 -9.32 13.25
N MET A 131 8.99 -9.40 13.65
CA MET A 131 9.51 -10.54 14.41
C MET A 131 8.95 -10.62 15.83
N GLN A 132 8.67 -9.48 16.48
CA GLN A 132 7.99 -9.48 17.77
C GLN A 132 6.57 -10.02 17.65
N ARG A 133 5.81 -9.58 16.63
CA ARG A 133 4.45 -10.09 16.37
C ARG A 133 4.46 -11.58 16.02
N LEU A 134 5.38 -12.01 15.15
CA LEU A 134 5.54 -13.44 14.81
C LEU A 134 5.85 -14.30 16.04
N ALA A 135 6.66 -13.82 16.98
CA ALA A 135 6.96 -14.54 18.21
C ALA A 135 5.70 -14.71 19.08
N THR A 136 4.94 -13.64 19.31
CA THR A 136 3.66 -13.70 20.04
C THR A 136 2.69 -14.69 19.40
N ASN A 137 2.56 -14.65 18.07
CA ASN A 137 1.64 -15.52 17.35
C ASN A 137 2.08 -16.99 17.41
N ALA A 138 3.39 -17.26 17.31
CA ALA A 138 3.94 -18.60 17.43
C ALA A 138 3.74 -19.19 18.83
N GLU A 139 3.73 -18.36 19.89
CA GLU A 139 3.40 -18.79 21.26
C GLU A 139 1.90 -19.10 21.42
N ALA A 140 1.03 -18.35 20.74
CA ALA A 140 -0.43 -18.53 20.84
C ALA A 140 -0.97 -19.70 19.99
N ALA A 141 -0.36 -19.97 18.83
CA ALA A 141 -0.86 -20.95 17.86
C ALA A 141 -1.03 -22.40 18.38
N PRO A 142 -0.15 -22.95 19.24
CA PRO A 142 -0.36 -24.27 19.83
C PRO A 142 -1.67 -24.36 20.60
N ALA A 143 -2.00 -23.37 21.44
CA ALA A 143 -3.22 -23.38 22.23
C ALA A 143 -4.48 -23.38 21.36
N VAL A 144 -4.49 -22.64 20.25
CA VAL A 144 -5.62 -22.60 19.31
C VAL A 144 -5.77 -23.94 18.58
N THR A 145 -4.68 -24.53 18.11
CA THR A 145 -4.71 -25.82 17.41
C THR A 145 -5.03 -26.99 18.36
N ASP A 146 -4.63 -26.92 19.64
CA ASP A 146 -5.05 -27.87 20.68
C ASP A 146 -6.57 -27.81 20.93
N GLN A 147 -7.15 -26.61 20.92
CA GLN A 147 -8.61 -26.43 21.05
C GLN A 147 -9.37 -27.05 19.88
N VAL A 148 -8.84 -26.98 18.64
CA VAL A 148 -9.43 -27.68 17.48
C VAL A 148 -9.51 -29.17 17.77
N ALA A 149 -8.40 -29.79 18.17
CA ALA A 149 -8.34 -31.23 18.44
C ALA A 149 -9.24 -31.66 19.63
N ALA A 150 -9.39 -30.79 20.63
CA ALA A 150 -10.23 -31.07 21.81
C ALA A 150 -11.73 -30.96 21.53
N LEU A 151 -12.15 -30.05 20.63
CA LEU A 151 -13.56 -29.74 20.38
C LEU A 151 -14.13 -30.41 19.12
N ILE A 152 -13.26 -30.83 18.20
CA ILE A 152 -13.66 -31.39 16.91
C ILE A 152 -13.08 -32.80 16.77
N ASP A 153 -13.93 -33.81 16.92
CA ASP A 153 -13.60 -35.21 16.67
C ASP A 153 -13.71 -35.52 15.16
N ASP A 154 -12.74 -35.01 14.39
CA ASP A 154 -12.63 -35.21 12.95
C ASP A 154 -11.17 -35.32 12.51
N ALA A 155 -10.85 -36.39 11.78
CA ALA A 155 -9.48 -36.68 11.38
C ALA A 155 -8.91 -35.65 10.39
N ASP A 156 -9.74 -35.01 9.56
CA ASP A 156 -9.28 -34.02 8.60
C ASP A 156 -8.96 -32.70 9.31
N CYS A 157 -9.80 -32.30 10.29
CA CYS A 157 -9.55 -31.15 11.15
C CYS A 157 -8.28 -31.33 11.99
N ALA A 158 -8.08 -32.50 12.59
CA ALA A 158 -6.87 -32.81 13.36
C ALA A 158 -5.60 -32.70 12.49
N ARG A 159 -5.59 -33.32 11.30
CA ARG A 159 -4.45 -33.23 10.37
C ARG A 159 -4.18 -31.80 9.92
N ALA A 160 -5.21 -31.01 9.65
CA ALA A 160 -5.05 -29.61 9.25
C ALA A 160 -4.51 -28.74 10.39
N ALA A 161 -4.97 -28.97 11.63
CA ALA A 161 -4.47 -28.28 12.81
C ALA A 161 -2.99 -28.61 13.09
N ASP A 162 -2.61 -29.88 12.96
CA ASP A 162 -1.22 -30.32 13.09
C ASP A 162 -0.32 -29.70 12.02
N ALA A 163 -0.79 -29.62 10.77
CA ALA A 163 -0.06 -28.99 9.68
C ALA A 163 0.14 -27.48 9.91
N LEU A 164 -0.89 -26.77 10.40
CA LEU A 164 -0.78 -25.36 10.76
C LEU A 164 0.21 -25.16 11.92
N ARG A 165 0.15 -26.01 12.95
CA ARG A 165 1.12 -25.98 14.07
C ARG A 165 2.55 -26.21 13.58
N ALA A 166 2.75 -27.19 12.70
CA ALA A 166 4.08 -27.46 12.13
C ALA A 166 4.64 -26.24 11.40
N GLN A 167 3.80 -25.51 10.66
CA GLN A 167 4.21 -24.28 9.99
C GLN A 167 4.56 -23.17 10.99
N TRP A 168 3.79 -22.98 12.06
CA TRP A 168 4.14 -22.03 13.13
C TRP A 168 5.47 -22.40 13.82
N ASN A 169 5.74 -23.68 14.02
CA ASN A 169 7.01 -24.14 14.58
C ASN A 169 8.20 -23.83 13.65
N ALA A 170 8.00 -23.81 12.33
CA ALA A 170 9.03 -23.44 11.36
C ALA A 170 9.49 -21.96 11.50
N CYS A 171 8.70 -21.12 12.18
CA CYS A 171 9.08 -19.74 12.53
C CYS A 171 10.38 -19.68 13.34
N ALA A 172 10.72 -20.73 14.11
CA ALA A 172 11.97 -20.80 14.88
C ALA A 172 13.22 -20.55 14.00
N THR A 173 13.23 -21.05 12.76
CA THR A 173 14.32 -20.83 11.81
C THR A 173 14.45 -19.35 11.43
N LEU A 174 13.33 -18.66 11.22
CA LEU A 174 13.32 -17.22 10.94
C LEU A 174 13.77 -16.41 12.17
N GLN A 175 13.36 -16.83 13.37
CA GLN A 175 13.79 -16.24 14.63
C GLN A 175 15.30 -16.39 14.85
N ASP A 176 15.89 -17.53 14.50
CA ASP A 176 17.33 -17.74 14.57
C ASP A 176 18.09 -16.87 13.57
N ALA A 177 17.60 -16.76 12.33
CA ALA A 177 18.17 -15.86 11.33
C ALA A 177 18.12 -14.39 11.80
N TRP A 178 17.01 -13.96 12.38
CA TRP A 178 16.85 -12.64 12.98
C TRP A 178 17.81 -12.40 14.15
N ARG A 179 17.94 -13.37 15.06
CA ARG A 179 18.88 -13.31 16.19
C ARG A 179 20.33 -13.18 15.71
N ALA A 180 20.70 -13.93 14.67
CA ALA A 180 22.02 -13.85 14.06
C ALA A 180 22.28 -12.47 13.43
N TYR A 181 21.30 -11.94 12.70
CA TYR A 181 21.37 -10.60 12.12
C TYR A 181 21.55 -9.52 13.19
N ARG A 182 20.76 -9.54 14.27
CA ARG A 182 20.84 -8.54 15.36
C ARG A 182 22.20 -8.50 16.06
N LYS A 183 22.89 -9.64 16.17
CA LYS A 183 24.23 -9.72 16.77
C LYS A 183 25.30 -9.00 15.95
N ALA A 184 25.04 -8.74 14.66
CA ALA A 184 26.01 -8.13 13.76
C ALA A 184 26.25 -6.62 13.98
N GLY A 185 25.57 -5.99 14.95
CA GLY A 185 25.85 -4.62 15.40
C GLY A 185 25.07 -3.52 14.65
N LYS A 186 25.30 -2.26 15.06
CA LYS A 186 24.66 -1.07 14.47
C LYS A 186 25.25 -0.71 13.11
N VAL A 187 24.46 -0.04 12.28
CA VAL A 187 24.87 0.47 10.95
C VAL A 187 25.91 1.57 11.12
N SER A 188 27.03 1.45 10.39
CA SER A 188 27.95 2.56 10.12
C SER A 188 27.79 3.00 8.65
N ASP A 189 28.10 4.26 8.33
CA ASP A 189 27.99 4.77 6.96
C ASP A 189 28.89 4.01 5.95
N ALA A 190 30.02 3.47 6.43
CA ALA A 190 30.94 2.68 5.62
C ALA A 190 30.40 1.27 5.27
N ASP A 191 29.41 0.78 6.02
CA ASP A 191 28.91 -0.60 5.94
C ASP A 191 27.48 -0.70 5.39
N ILE A 192 26.89 0.40 4.89
CA ILE A 192 25.49 0.45 4.46
C ILE A 192 25.18 -0.59 3.39
N ASP A 193 26.04 -0.76 2.39
CA ASP A 193 25.83 -1.70 1.28
C ASP A 193 25.82 -3.15 1.79
N ALA A 194 26.78 -3.49 2.66
CA ALA A 194 26.86 -4.81 3.28
C ALA A 194 25.67 -5.06 4.24
N HIS A 195 25.21 -4.02 4.94
CA HIS A 195 24.07 -4.13 5.84
C HIS A 195 22.76 -4.32 5.07
N ASN A 196 22.52 -3.55 4.01
CA ASN A 196 21.38 -3.72 3.11
C ASN A 196 21.38 -5.12 2.47
N ALA A 197 22.54 -5.60 2.00
CA ALA A 197 22.66 -6.97 1.47
C ALA A 197 22.28 -8.05 2.49
N ARG A 198 22.65 -7.88 3.77
CA ARG A 198 22.24 -8.79 4.86
C ARG A 198 20.74 -8.73 5.12
N GLN A 199 20.14 -7.55 5.12
CA GLN A 199 18.68 -7.39 5.30
C GLN A 199 17.89 -8.06 4.16
N ARG A 200 18.35 -7.92 2.91
CA ARG A 200 17.71 -8.58 1.76
C ARG A 200 17.77 -10.11 1.88
N ARG A 201 18.93 -10.67 2.20
CA ARG A 201 19.07 -12.12 2.44
C ARG A 201 18.20 -12.60 3.61
N LEU A 202 18.07 -11.78 4.66
CA LEU A 202 17.16 -12.06 5.76
C LEU A 202 15.70 -12.09 5.31
N ALA A 203 15.29 -11.22 4.38
CA ALA A 203 13.92 -11.12 3.87
C ALA A 203 13.48 -12.30 3.00
N GLU A 204 14.40 -12.91 2.24
CA GLU A 204 14.14 -13.97 1.24
C GLU A 204 13.17 -15.08 1.70
N PRO A 205 13.32 -15.72 2.88
CA PRO A 205 12.46 -16.82 3.29
C PRO A 205 11.06 -16.41 3.76
N PHE A 206 10.80 -15.13 4.05
CA PHE A 206 9.55 -14.70 4.67
C PHE A 206 8.34 -14.86 3.75
N ALA A 207 8.47 -14.53 2.46
CA ALA A 207 7.36 -14.65 1.51
C ALA A 207 6.84 -16.09 1.43
N ALA A 208 7.75 -17.06 1.23
CA ALA A 208 7.40 -18.48 1.19
C ALA A 208 6.81 -18.97 2.52
N PHE A 209 7.33 -18.50 3.65
CA PHE A 209 6.79 -18.83 4.97
C PHE A 209 5.33 -18.39 5.13
N PHE A 210 5.00 -17.15 4.75
CA PHE A 210 3.63 -16.64 4.85
C PHE A 210 2.69 -17.29 3.83
N THR A 211 3.14 -17.57 2.60
CA THR A 211 2.35 -18.32 1.61
C THR A 211 1.93 -19.69 2.16
N GLU A 212 2.89 -20.47 2.69
CA GLU A 212 2.59 -21.76 3.30
C GLU A 212 1.67 -21.62 4.52
N LEU A 213 1.84 -20.58 5.33
CA LEU A 213 1.02 -20.31 6.51
C LEU A 213 -0.45 -20.02 6.14
N HIS A 214 -0.68 -19.17 5.13
CA HIS A 214 -2.01 -18.92 4.57
C HIS A 214 -2.65 -20.18 4.00
N ASP A 215 -1.86 -21.02 3.31
CA ASP A 215 -2.37 -22.28 2.75
C ASP A 215 -2.80 -23.26 3.84
N LYS A 216 -2.01 -23.41 4.92
CA LYS A 216 -2.38 -24.27 6.05
C LYS A 216 -3.59 -23.71 6.81
N GLN A 217 -3.67 -22.39 6.96
CA GLN A 217 -4.83 -21.73 7.55
C GLN A 217 -6.11 -22.00 6.74
N LYS A 218 -6.05 -21.79 5.42
CA LYS A 218 -7.17 -22.04 4.50
C LYS A 218 -7.59 -23.51 4.51
N ALA A 219 -6.63 -24.44 4.63
CA ALA A 219 -6.92 -25.86 4.76
C ALA A 219 -7.67 -26.18 6.06
N LEU A 220 -7.26 -25.59 7.18
CA LEU A 220 -7.95 -25.73 8.48
C LEU A 220 -9.37 -25.15 8.42
N ASP A 221 -9.53 -23.93 7.92
CA ASP A 221 -10.85 -23.30 7.74
C ASP A 221 -11.79 -24.16 6.88
N LYS A 222 -11.26 -24.74 5.79
CA LYS A 222 -12.01 -25.63 4.92
C LYS A 222 -12.42 -26.91 5.64
N ALA A 223 -11.52 -27.52 6.41
CA ALA A 223 -11.81 -28.72 7.19
C ALA A 223 -12.90 -28.45 8.24
N ILE A 224 -12.76 -27.39 9.03
CA ILE A 224 -13.75 -26.99 10.05
C ILE A 224 -15.12 -26.75 9.40
N ARG A 225 -15.19 -25.98 8.31
CA ARG A 225 -16.46 -25.74 7.59
C ARG A 225 -17.07 -27.04 7.03
N GLY A 226 -16.24 -27.97 6.57
CA GLY A 226 -16.69 -29.29 6.10
C GLY A 226 -17.32 -30.09 7.23
N TRP A 227 -16.64 -30.18 8.38
CA TRP A 227 -17.16 -30.82 9.58
C TRP A 227 -18.46 -30.18 10.07
N GLU A 228 -18.54 -28.84 10.13
CA GLU A 228 -19.75 -28.14 10.57
C GLU A 228 -20.99 -28.47 9.72
N ARG A 229 -20.81 -28.62 8.41
CA ARG A 229 -21.88 -29.02 7.49
C ARG A 229 -22.34 -30.45 7.76
N ALA A 230 -21.40 -31.39 7.84
CA ALA A 230 -21.70 -32.79 8.14
C ALA A 230 -22.41 -32.95 9.50
N GLU A 231 -22.00 -32.16 10.48
CA GLU A 231 -22.57 -32.21 11.83
C GLU A 231 -23.97 -31.55 11.90
N ALA A 232 -24.21 -30.51 11.10
CA ALA A 232 -25.55 -29.91 10.97
C ALA A 232 -26.57 -30.86 10.30
N GLU A 233 -26.12 -31.65 9.31
CA GLU A 233 -26.94 -32.67 8.65
C GLU A 233 -27.39 -33.78 9.62
N LYS A 234 -26.50 -34.22 10.54
CA LYS A 234 -26.84 -35.22 11.57
C LYS A 234 -27.91 -34.77 12.57
N HIS A 235 -28.05 -33.45 12.76
CA HIS A 235 -28.95 -32.87 13.76
C HIS A 235 -30.18 -32.15 13.17
N ASP A 236 -30.51 -32.40 11.89
CA ASP A 236 -31.66 -31.77 11.19
C ASP A 236 -31.66 -30.23 11.35
N GLY A 237 -30.47 -29.62 11.35
CA GLY A 237 -30.28 -28.18 11.54
C GLY A 237 -30.59 -27.63 12.95
N ARG A 238 -30.94 -28.47 13.94
CA ARG A 238 -31.37 -28.05 15.29
C ARG A 238 -30.22 -28.01 16.32
N ARG A 239 -29.01 -27.63 15.93
CA ARG A 239 -27.90 -27.51 16.89
C ARG A 239 -28.00 -26.20 17.69
N ARG A 240 -27.94 -26.28 19.02
CA ARG A 240 -27.83 -25.10 19.90
C ARG A 240 -26.43 -24.47 19.74
N PRO A 241 -26.31 -23.13 19.84
CA PRO A 241 -25.00 -22.47 19.79
C PRO A 241 -24.12 -22.97 20.94
N ASP A 242 -23.01 -23.60 20.56
CA ASP A 242 -22.00 -24.13 21.46
C ASP A 242 -21.02 -23.00 21.82
N ARG A 243 -20.92 -22.71 23.12
CA ARG A 243 -20.08 -21.61 23.64
C ARG A 243 -18.60 -21.84 23.31
N ASP A 244 -18.14 -23.08 23.41
CA ASP A 244 -16.73 -23.41 23.25
C ASP A 244 -16.35 -23.36 21.76
N MET A 245 -17.24 -23.80 20.88
CA MET A 245 -17.08 -23.61 19.43
C MET A 245 -17.03 -22.12 19.04
N LYS A 246 -17.88 -21.27 19.64
CA LYS A 246 -17.84 -19.83 19.40
C LYS A 246 -16.51 -19.22 19.85
N ALA A 247 -15.99 -19.66 21.00
CA ALA A 247 -14.70 -19.21 21.51
C ALA A 247 -13.55 -19.65 20.59
N LEU A 248 -13.56 -20.90 20.10
CA LEU A 248 -12.58 -21.39 19.13
C LEU A 248 -12.57 -20.57 17.85
N LYS A 249 -13.74 -20.25 17.28
CA LYS A 249 -13.85 -19.40 16.08
C LYS A 249 -13.26 -18.01 16.32
N THR A 250 -13.58 -17.40 17.46
CA THR A 250 -12.99 -16.10 17.83
C THR A 250 -11.46 -16.21 17.95
N ALA A 251 -10.94 -17.27 18.57
CA ALA A 251 -9.50 -17.48 18.70
C ALA A 251 -8.80 -17.67 17.33
N LEU A 252 -9.42 -18.41 16.41
CA LEU A 252 -8.96 -18.55 15.03
C LEU A 252 -8.97 -17.20 14.30
N ASP A 253 -10.07 -16.45 14.37
CA ASP A 253 -10.18 -15.13 13.75
C ASP A 253 -9.13 -14.14 14.29
N THR A 254 -8.86 -14.17 15.61
CA THR A 254 -7.78 -13.39 16.22
C THR A 254 -6.42 -13.82 15.70
N LEU A 255 -6.10 -15.12 15.68
CA LEU A 255 -4.83 -15.62 15.15
C LEU A 255 -4.65 -15.22 13.67
N HIS A 256 -5.72 -15.22 12.87
CA HIS A 256 -5.69 -14.78 11.46
C HIS A 256 -5.46 -13.28 11.32
N ALA A 257 -6.03 -12.46 12.21
CA ALA A 257 -5.79 -11.03 12.22
C ALA A 257 -4.34 -10.73 12.62
N ASP A 258 -3.87 -11.32 13.72
CA ASP A 258 -2.51 -11.12 14.24
C ASP A 258 -1.44 -11.60 13.24
N MET A 259 -1.72 -12.68 12.50
CA MET A 259 -0.85 -13.16 11.42
C MET A 259 -0.72 -12.14 10.29
N ARG A 260 -1.85 -11.57 9.82
CA ARG A 260 -1.86 -10.54 8.76
C ARG A 260 -1.15 -9.27 9.22
N ASP A 261 -1.33 -8.88 10.47
CA ASP A 261 -0.62 -7.75 11.07
C ASP A 261 0.89 -7.98 11.11
N ALA A 262 1.34 -9.20 11.42
CA ALA A 262 2.75 -9.55 11.38
C ALA A 262 3.31 -9.53 9.95
N GLU A 263 2.60 -10.13 9.01
CA GLU A 263 2.94 -10.15 7.58
C GLU A 263 3.08 -8.75 6.99
N GLN A 264 2.23 -7.81 7.41
CA GLN A 264 2.24 -6.44 6.90
C GLN A 264 3.58 -5.72 7.14
N CYS A 265 4.29 -6.01 8.24
CA CYS A 265 5.63 -5.48 8.47
C CYS A 265 6.62 -5.93 7.38
N PHE A 266 6.54 -7.20 6.97
CA PHE A 266 7.39 -7.76 5.91
C PHE A 266 6.96 -7.30 4.52
N ALA A 267 5.67 -7.09 4.29
CA ALA A 267 5.17 -6.46 3.07
C ALA A 267 5.72 -5.03 2.89
N HIS A 268 5.88 -4.26 3.99
CA HIS A 268 6.53 -2.95 3.93
C HIS A 268 8.03 -3.03 3.61
N ILE A 269 8.73 -4.05 4.13
CA ILE A 269 10.14 -4.33 3.79
C ILE A 269 10.26 -4.62 2.29
N GLU A 270 9.43 -5.54 1.77
CA GLU A 270 9.40 -5.89 0.35
C GLU A 270 9.07 -4.67 -0.52
N TRP A 271 8.05 -3.90 -0.14
CA TRP A 271 7.64 -2.69 -0.86
C TRP A 271 8.80 -1.69 -1.03
N LEU A 272 9.59 -1.49 0.03
CA LEU A 272 10.76 -0.61 0.03
C LEU A 272 11.95 -1.20 -0.74
N GLN A 273 12.31 -2.46 -0.48
CA GLN A 273 13.49 -3.10 -1.06
C GLN A 273 13.32 -3.47 -2.54
N SER A 274 12.09 -3.68 -3.01
CA SER A 274 11.80 -3.84 -4.45
C SER A 274 12.02 -2.54 -5.23
N ARG A 275 11.75 -1.39 -4.59
CA ARG A 275 11.80 -0.06 -5.23
C ARG A 275 13.16 0.63 -5.07
N PHE A 276 13.86 0.38 -3.98
CA PHE A 276 15.16 0.96 -3.68
C PHE A 276 16.17 -0.14 -3.32
N PRO A 277 16.52 -1.02 -4.28
CA PRO A 277 17.26 -2.25 -3.99
C PRO A 277 18.66 -2.00 -3.42
N GLU A 278 19.30 -0.89 -3.79
CA GLU A 278 20.62 -0.50 -3.33
C GLU A 278 20.58 0.41 -2.08
N ALA A 279 19.43 0.61 -1.44
CA ALA A 279 19.23 1.60 -0.38
C ALA A 279 19.73 3.00 -0.81
N ARG A 280 19.45 3.37 -2.07
CA ARG A 280 19.76 4.65 -2.69
C ARG A 280 18.50 5.18 -3.36
N TYR A 281 18.43 6.49 -3.54
CA TYR A 281 17.35 7.07 -4.32
C TYR A 281 17.51 6.70 -5.79
N GLU A 282 16.43 6.22 -6.36
CA GLU A 282 16.25 5.97 -7.79
C GLU A 282 14.86 6.45 -8.18
N ASP A 283 14.68 6.85 -9.43
CA ASP A 283 13.35 7.16 -9.94
C ASP A 283 12.56 5.85 -10.07
N VAL A 284 11.34 5.81 -9.54
CA VAL A 284 10.49 4.62 -9.51
C VAL A 284 9.21 4.93 -10.28
N VAL A 285 9.00 4.20 -11.37
CA VAL A 285 7.81 4.37 -12.24
C VAL A 285 6.53 4.27 -11.43
N GLY A 286 5.65 5.25 -11.63
CA GLY A 286 4.37 5.43 -10.95
C GLY A 286 4.46 5.81 -9.46
N LEU A 287 5.65 6.03 -8.91
CA LEU A 287 5.81 6.42 -7.50
C LEU A 287 6.60 7.71 -7.31
N CYS A 288 7.81 7.82 -7.86
CA CYS A 288 8.63 9.01 -7.63
C CYS A 288 9.62 9.32 -8.76
N LYS A 289 9.88 10.61 -8.96
CA LYS A 289 10.85 11.10 -9.94
C LYS A 289 11.49 12.42 -9.49
N ALA A 290 12.79 12.56 -9.65
CA ALA A 290 13.51 13.82 -9.47
C ALA A 290 13.66 14.49 -10.84
N ALA A 291 12.79 15.46 -11.15
CA ALA A 291 12.77 16.09 -12.46
C ALA A 291 13.58 17.40 -12.51
N THR A 292 14.28 17.59 -13.62
CA THR A 292 15.03 18.80 -13.94
C THR A 292 14.10 19.93 -14.37
N ARG A 293 14.60 21.18 -14.31
CA ARG A 293 13.85 22.34 -14.79
C ARG A 293 13.50 22.25 -16.28
N ALA A 294 14.35 21.58 -17.08
CA ALA A 294 14.09 21.37 -18.50
C ALA A 294 12.86 20.45 -18.72
N GLU A 295 12.83 19.29 -18.03
CA GLU A 295 11.69 18.38 -18.07
C GLU A 295 10.39 19.06 -17.59
N ILE A 296 10.48 19.89 -16.55
CA ILE A 296 9.31 20.63 -16.04
C ILE A 296 8.82 21.68 -17.02
N LYS A 297 9.74 22.34 -17.74
CA LYS A 297 9.38 23.30 -18.81
C LYS A 297 8.69 22.60 -19.99
N GLU A 298 9.13 21.40 -20.35
CA GLU A 298 8.47 20.57 -21.39
C GLU A 298 7.04 20.17 -20.99
N GLN A 299 6.77 20.08 -19.68
CA GLN A 299 5.45 19.84 -19.12
C GLN A 299 4.65 21.13 -18.82
N ASP A 300 4.92 22.21 -19.56
CA ASP A 300 4.26 23.52 -19.41
C ASP A 300 4.30 24.09 -17.98
N TRP A 301 5.39 23.83 -17.24
CA TRP A 301 5.54 24.21 -15.84
C TRP A 301 4.46 23.64 -14.91
N SER A 302 3.88 22.49 -15.29
CA SER A 302 3.04 21.72 -14.39
C SER A 302 3.85 21.19 -13.21
N LEU A 303 3.28 21.23 -12.02
CA LEU A 303 3.85 20.61 -10.83
C LEU A 303 3.06 19.37 -10.40
N ASN A 304 2.30 18.75 -11.30
CA ASN A 304 1.53 17.54 -11.00
C ASN A 304 2.44 16.30 -11.08
N PRO A 305 2.71 15.59 -9.96
CA PRO A 305 3.54 14.39 -9.94
C PRO A 305 3.19 13.34 -10.99
N GLY A 306 1.89 13.15 -11.30
CA GLY A 306 1.43 12.12 -12.24
C GLY A 306 1.98 12.29 -13.67
N ARG A 307 2.40 13.51 -14.06
CA ARG A 307 3.04 13.77 -15.36
C ARG A 307 4.50 13.29 -15.43
N TYR A 308 5.14 13.11 -14.28
CA TYR A 308 6.57 12.83 -14.18
C TYR A 308 6.85 11.37 -13.85
N VAL A 309 6.08 10.80 -12.92
CA VAL A 309 6.34 9.44 -12.44
C VAL A 309 5.89 8.38 -13.44
N GLY A 310 5.02 8.72 -14.39
CA GLY A 310 4.41 7.76 -15.30
C GLY A 310 3.29 6.96 -14.64
N VAL A 311 2.78 5.94 -15.33
CA VAL A 311 1.75 5.04 -14.80
C VAL A 311 2.37 3.66 -14.75
N VAL A 312 2.28 2.99 -13.59
CA VAL A 312 2.48 1.53 -13.59
C VAL A 312 1.29 0.97 -14.34
N ILE A 313 1.51 0.52 -15.58
CA ILE A 313 0.55 -0.36 -16.23
C ILE A 313 0.68 -1.66 -15.46
N GLU A 314 -0.21 -1.86 -14.49
CA GLU A 314 -0.42 -3.20 -13.94
C GLU A 314 -0.89 -4.04 -15.13
N GLU A 315 -0.04 -4.94 -15.62
CA GLU A 315 -0.52 -6.07 -16.41
C GLU A 315 -1.55 -6.74 -15.51
N ASP A 316 -2.83 -6.60 -15.85
CA ASP A 316 -3.97 -7.15 -15.12
C ASP A 316 -4.01 -8.69 -15.19
N GLY A 317 -2.90 -9.30 -15.61
CA GLY A 317 -2.74 -10.73 -15.85
C GLY A 317 -3.58 -11.23 -17.01
N LYS A 318 -4.30 -10.35 -17.72
CA LYS A 318 -5.17 -10.75 -18.82
C LYS A 318 -4.36 -10.99 -20.07
N THR A 319 -4.67 -12.11 -20.70
CA THR A 319 -4.24 -12.38 -22.07
C THR A 319 -4.89 -11.38 -23.04
N GLU A 320 -4.28 -11.18 -24.20
CA GLU A 320 -4.85 -10.33 -25.27
C GLU A 320 -6.29 -10.76 -25.63
N GLU A 321 -6.56 -12.07 -25.58
CA GLU A 321 -7.88 -12.63 -25.84
C GLU A 321 -8.91 -12.23 -24.78
N GLU A 322 -8.56 -12.27 -23.50
CA GLU A 322 -9.43 -11.84 -22.40
C GLU A 322 -9.74 -10.34 -22.48
N PHE A 323 -8.73 -9.51 -22.79
CA PHE A 323 -8.95 -8.07 -23.00
C PHE A 323 -9.91 -7.79 -24.16
N LEU A 324 -9.72 -8.46 -25.30
CA LEU A 324 -10.58 -8.30 -26.47
C LEU A 324 -12.02 -8.75 -26.18
N ASN A 325 -12.19 -9.83 -25.42
CA ASN A 325 -13.51 -10.29 -25.00
C ASN A 325 -14.19 -9.27 -24.07
N ASP A 326 -13.49 -8.78 -23.05
CA ASP A 326 -14.02 -7.74 -22.14
C ASP A 326 -14.42 -6.46 -22.90
N LEU A 327 -13.58 -6.03 -23.85
CA LEU A 327 -13.86 -4.86 -24.68
C LEU A 327 -15.09 -5.07 -25.57
N ALA A 328 -15.25 -6.27 -26.13
CA ALA A 328 -16.42 -6.62 -26.93
C ALA A 328 -17.71 -6.65 -26.08
N GLU A 329 -17.64 -7.17 -24.86
CA GLU A 329 -18.77 -7.14 -23.92
C GLU A 329 -19.16 -5.71 -23.52
N LEU A 330 -18.17 -4.87 -23.21
CA LEU A 330 -18.40 -3.46 -22.90
C LEU A 330 -18.98 -2.70 -24.10
N GLN A 331 -18.53 -2.99 -25.32
CA GLN A 331 -19.07 -2.40 -26.54
C GLN A 331 -20.53 -2.81 -26.74
N ALA A 332 -20.87 -4.09 -26.56
CA ALA A 332 -22.24 -4.57 -26.68
C ALA A 332 -23.15 -3.94 -25.60
N ALA A 333 -22.65 -3.76 -24.38
CA ALA A 333 -23.37 -3.07 -23.32
C ALA A 333 -23.61 -1.59 -23.67
N LEU A 334 -22.60 -0.90 -24.21
CA LEU A 334 -22.71 0.48 -24.67
C LEU A 334 -23.75 0.62 -25.79
N ASP A 335 -23.76 -0.29 -26.76
CA ASP A 335 -24.71 -0.28 -27.87
C ASP A 335 -26.16 -0.47 -27.38
N ASN A 336 -26.38 -1.40 -26.43
CA ASN A 336 -27.69 -1.60 -25.81
C ASN A 336 -28.16 -0.36 -25.04
N LEU A 337 -27.30 0.21 -24.19
CA LEU A 337 -27.62 1.44 -23.45
C LEU A 337 -27.92 2.61 -24.38
N THR A 338 -27.22 2.71 -25.50
CA THR A 338 -27.46 3.74 -26.52
C THR A 338 -28.81 3.55 -27.19
N LYS A 339 -29.20 2.30 -27.49
CA LYS A 339 -30.51 1.99 -28.05
C LYS A 339 -31.63 2.36 -27.08
N GLU A 340 -31.52 1.96 -25.81
CA GLU A 340 -32.49 2.31 -24.77
C GLU A 340 -32.61 3.84 -24.59
N ALA A 341 -31.47 4.55 -24.59
CA ALA A 341 -31.47 6.01 -24.51
C ALA A 341 -32.20 6.67 -25.70
N ASN A 342 -32.04 6.12 -26.91
CA ASN A 342 -32.73 6.62 -28.11
C ASN A 342 -34.24 6.36 -28.07
N GLU A 343 -34.67 5.19 -27.58
CA GLU A 343 -36.09 4.86 -27.39
C GLU A 343 -36.76 5.80 -26.37
N LEU A 344 -36.09 6.06 -25.25
CA LEU A 344 -36.54 7.03 -24.25
C LEU A 344 -36.61 8.44 -24.83
N THR A 345 -35.58 8.86 -25.56
CA THR A 345 -35.53 10.17 -26.22
C THR A 345 -36.69 10.35 -27.20
N SER A 346 -36.98 9.32 -28.02
CA SER A 346 -38.11 9.33 -28.96
C SER A 346 -39.45 9.43 -28.22
N THR A 347 -39.60 8.67 -27.14
CA THR A 347 -40.81 8.69 -26.30
C THR A 347 -41.04 10.06 -25.67
N ILE A 348 -40.00 10.67 -25.09
CA ILE A 348 -40.07 12.00 -24.49
C ILE A 348 -40.44 13.03 -25.57
N ALA A 349 -39.78 13.01 -26.72
CA ALA A 349 -40.08 13.93 -27.82
C ALA A 349 -41.54 13.81 -28.31
N GLY A 350 -42.05 12.58 -28.41
CA GLY A 350 -43.46 12.32 -28.74
C GLY A 350 -44.42 12.89 -27.69
N ASN A 351 -44.17 12.62 -26.41
CA ASN A 351 -44.99 13.12 -25.31
C ASN A 351 -44.97 14.65 -25.21
N THR A 352 -43.81 15.29 -25.39
CA THR A 352 -43.69 16.75 -25.39
C THR A 352 -44.47 17.38 -26.55
N ARG A 353 -44.42 16.77 -27.74
CA ARG A 353 -45.21 17.25 -28.89
C ARG A 353 -46.71 17.19 -28.61
N ALA A 354 -47.19 16.07 -28.06
CA ALA A 354 -48.60 15.89 -27.69
C ALA A 354 -49.09 16.78 -26.54
N LEU A 355 -48.20 17.45 -25.80
CA LEU A 355 -48.55 18.44 -24.77
C LEU A 355 -48.61 19.87 -25.32
N ILE A 356 -47.97 20.12 -26.47
CA ILE A 356 -47.90 21.44 -27.10
C ILE A 356 -48.98 21.58 -28.18
N ASP A 357 -49.37 20.48 -28.82
CA ASP A 357 -50.54 20.36 -29.69
C ASP A 357 -51.84 20.18 -28.87
#